data_AF-A0A1I5GI86-F1
#
_entry.id   AF-A0A1I5GI86-F1
#
_cell.length_a   1.000
_cell.length_b   1.000
_cell.length_c   1.000
_cell.angle_alpha   90.00
_cell.angle_beta   90.00
_cell.angle_gamma   90.00
#
_symmetry.space_group_name_H-M   'P 1'
#
loop_
_entity.id
_entity.type
_entity.pdbx_description
1 polymer ?
#
loop_
_entity_poly.entity_id
_entity_poly.type
_entity_poly.pdbx_seq_one_letter_code
_entity_poly.pdbx_strand_id
1 'polypeptide(L)'
;MAKYRTYKNGITGHRYKGYYIIKGETKGKFAIWNEDKTVFKDNIYDYEDCEWIIDKETVDHSDMVMIKMLYEKEIHELSALFVELMQKRDREGSLDSKSQNLYNWVEKVRKRKAEDREF
;
A
#
# COMPACT_ATOMS: atom_id res chain seq x y z
N MET A 1 3.57 13.29 5.76
CA MET A 1 2.17 13.73 5.53
C MET A 1 2.00 14.02 4.05
N ALA A 2 1.14 13.28 3.35
CA ALA A 2 0.88 13.49 1.93
C ALA A 2 0.34 14.90 1.68
N LYS A 3 0.91 15.64 0.71
CA LYS A 3 0.43 16.99 0.37
C LYS A 3 -0.89 16.87 -0.39
N TYR A 4 -1.98 17.31 0.24
CA TYR A 4 -3.27 17.39 -0.44
C TYR A 4 -3.23 18.51 -1.47
N ARG A 5 -3.80 18.25 -2.65
CA ARG A 5 -3.94 19.24 -3.71
C ARG A 5 -5.34 19.16 -4.32
N THR A 6 -5.80 20.28 -4.84
CA THR A 6 -7.00 20.36 -5.65
C THR A 6 -6.63 20.10 -7.11
N TYR A 7 -7.34 19.18 -7.75
CA TYR A 7 -7.10 18.75 -9.13
C TYR A 7 -8.05 19.44 -10.11
N LYS A 8 -7.77 19.35 -11.41
CA LYS A 8 -8.61 19.94 -12.48
C LYS A 8 -10.05 19.43 -12.48
N ASN A 9 -10.29 18.21 -12.01
CA ASN A 9 -11.63 17.64 -11.86
C ASN A 9 -12.35 18.15 -10.59
N GLY A 10 -11.75 19.02 -9.77
CA GLY A 10 -12.35 19.60 -8.57
C GLY A 10 -12.22 18.74 -7.31
N ILE A 11 -11.58 17.57 -7.38
CA ILE A 11 -11.29 16.76 -6.18
C ILE A 11 -10.16 17.41 -5.39
N THR A 12 -10.26 17.44 -4.05
CA THR A 12 -9.17 17.88 -3.17
C THR A 12 -8.71 16.72 -2.30
N GLY A 13 -7.48 16.24 -2.51
CA GLY A 13 -6.92 15.11 -1.78
C GLY A 13 -5.54 14.69 -2.27
N HIS A 14 -5.14 13.47 -1.95
CA HIS A 14 -3.93 12.84 -2.47
C HIS A 14 -4.29 11.81 -3.55
N ARG A 15 -3.66 11.90 -4.72
CA ARG A 15 -3.91 10.95 -5.82
C ARG A 15 -2.92 9.81 -5.71
N TYR A 16 -3.43 8.60 -5.67
CA TYR A 16 -2.66 7.37 -5.51
C TYR A 16 -3.20 6.29 -6.45
N LYS A 17 -2.36 5.80 -7.38
CA LYS A 17 -2.68 4.74 -8.35
C LYS A 17 -4.05 4.86 -9.06
N GLY A 18 -4.43 6.07 -9.47
CA GLY A 18 -5.72 6.33 -10.15
C GLY A 18 -6.88 6.68 -9.22
N TYR A 19 -6.71 6.54 -7.91
CA TYR A 19 -7.69 6.90 -6.89
C TYR A 19 -7.33 8.19 -6.18
N TYR A 20 -8.28 8.73 -5.42
CA TYR A 20 -8.11 9.92 -4.60
C TYR A 20 -8.41 9.61 -3.13
N ILE A 21 -7.41 9.75 -2.27
CA ILE A 21 -7.56 9.70 -0.81
C ILE A 21 -7.92 11.11 -0.34
N ILE A 22 -9.12 11.28 0.20
CA ILE A 22 -9.67 12.55 0.66
C ILE A 22 -10.02 12.49 2.15
N LYS A 23 -10.28 13.64 2.77
CA LYS A 23 -10.91 13.65 4.11
C LYS A 23 -12.35 13.14 3.96
N GLY A 24 -12.71 12.16 4.78
CA GLY A 24 -14.08 11.66 4.84
C GLY A 24 -15.02 12.68 5.49
N GLU A 25 -16.32 12.46 5.33
CA GLU A 25 -17.35 13.29 5.95
C GLU A 25 -17.28 13.22 7.49
N THR A 26 -16.90 12.06 8.02
CA THR A 26 -16.63 11.90 9.45
C THR A 26 -15.26 12.45 9.79
N LYS A 27 -15.22 13.40 10.74
CA LYS A 27 -13.98 14.01 11.23
C LYS A 27 -12.97 12.95 11.68
N GLY A 28 -11.74 13.05 11.18
CA GLY A 28 -10.66 12.13 11.52
C GLY A 28 -10.66 10.84 10.69
N LYS A 29 -11.61 10.67 9.77
CA LYS A 29 -11.61 9.55 8.81
C LYS A 29 -11.26 10.03 7.41
N PHE A 30 -10.91 9.07 6.57
CA PHE A 30 -10.59 9.22 5.17
C PHE A 30 -11.62 8.49 4.30
N ALA A 31 -11.71 8.90 3.04
CA ALA A 31 -12.44 8.20 2.00
C ALA A 31 -11.57 8.09 0.74
N ILE A 32 -11.81 7.04 -0.03
CA ILE A 32 -11.20 6.78 -1.33
C ILE A 32 -12.26 7.05 -2.39
N TRP A 33 -11.95 7.94 -3.32
CA TRP A 33 -12.79 8.27 -4.47
C TRP A 33 -12.15 7.79 -5.77
N ASN A 34 -13.00 7.40 -6.71
CA ASN A 34 -12.63 7.17 -8.10
C ASN A 34 -12.45 8.50 -8.85
N GLU A 35 -11.95 8.45 -10.08
CA GLU A 35 -11.74 9.66 -10.91
C GLU A 35 -13.04 10.39 -11.25
N ASP A 36 -14.16 9.68 -11.26
CA ASP A 36 -15.52 10.16 -11.51
C ASP A 36 -16.21 10.75 -10.26
N LYS A 37 -15.50 10.86 -9.13
CA LYS A 37 -15.99 11.35 -7.83
C LYS A 37 -16.97 10.41 -7.13
N THR A 38 -17.09 9.16 -7.57
CA THR A 38 -17.83 8.15 -6.81
C THR A 38 -17.00 7.67 -5.62
N VAL A 39 -17.69 7.37 -4.51
CA VAL A 39 -17.05 6.80 -3.32
C VAL A 39 -16.72 5.34 -3.61
N PHE A 40 -15.43 5.01 -3.64
CA PHE A 40 -14.97 3.63 -3.71
C PHE A 40 -15.04 2.95 -2.34
N LYS A 41 -14.54 3.64 -1.29
CA LYS A 41 -14.65 3.20 0.10
C LYS A 41 -14.55 4.39 1.05
N ASP A 42 -15.24 4.35 2.17
CA ASP A 42 -15.22 5.41 3.18
C ASP A 42 -14.93 4.87 4.58
N ASN A 43 -15.00 5.77 5.56
CA ASN A 43 -14.87 5.47 6.98
C ASN A 43 -13.53 4.83 7.38
N ILE A 44 -12.44 5.15 6.67
CA ILE A 44 -11.11 4.59 6.92
C ILE A 44 -10.39 5.47 7.95
N TYR A 45 -9.86 4.89 9.02
CA TYR A 45 -9.22 5.65 10.10
C TYR A 45 -7.79 6.10 9.76
N ASP A 46 -7.10 5.34 8.92
CA ASP A 46 -5.70 5.58 8.57
C ASP A 46 -5.52 5.84 7.08
N TYR A 47 -4.67 6.82 6.79
CA TYR A 47 -4.22 7.11 5.44
C TYR A 47 -3.44 5.92 4.83
N GLU A 48 -2.59 5.24 5.61
CA GLU A 48 -1.84 4.07 5.12
C GLU A 48 -2.75 2.88 4.80
N ASP A 49 -3.88 2.75 5.53
CA ASP A 49 -4.91 1.76 5.18
C ASP A 49 -5.60 2.12 3.86
N CYS A 50 -5.77 3.41 3.56
CA CYS A 50 -6.30 3.82 2.27
C CYS A 50 -5.38 3.37 1.13
N GLU A 51 -4.08 3.61 1.27
CA GLU A 51 -3.09 3.14 0.29
C GLU A 51 -3.07 1.61 0.20
N TRP A 52 -3.22 0.89 1.31
CA TRP A 52 -3.32 -0.57 1.32
C TRP A 52 -4.55 -1.10 0.59
N ILE A 53 -5.70 -0.47 0.77
CA ILE A 53 -6.94 -0.81 0.06
C ILE A 53 -6.76 -0.60 -1.44
N ILE A 54 -6.23 0.56 -1.83
CA ILE A 54 -5.99 0.88 -3.25
C ILE A 54 -4.96 -0.08 -3.85
N ASP A 55 -3.91 -0.42 -3.11
CA ASP A 55 -2.91 -1.38 -3.52
C ASP A 55 -3.53 -2.72 -3.86
N LYS A 56 -4.33 -3.29 -2.96
CA LYS A 56 -5.02 -4.56 -3.19
C LYS A 56 -5.96 -4.52 -4.40
N GLU A 57 -6.57 -3.37 -4.67
CA GLU A 57 -7.46 -3.19 -5.83
C GLU A 57 -6.70 -3.07 -7.15
N THR A 58 -5.48 -2.54 -7.13
CA THR A 58 -4.73 -2.16 -8.35
C THR A 58 -3.62 -3.11 -8.75
N VAL A 59 -3.22 -4.02 -7.86
CA VAL A 59 -2.22 -5.05 -8.18
C VAL A 59 -2.76 -6.08 -9.15
N ASP A 60 -1.86 -6.67 -9.94
CA ASP A 60 -2.22 -7.81 -10.75
C ASP A 60 -2.46 -9.07 -9.90
N HIS A 61 -3.01 -10.11 -10.55
CA HIS A 61 -3.34 -11.36 -9.86
C HIS A 61 -2.11 -12.06 -9.26
N SER A 62 -0.97 -12.03 -9.95
CA SER A 62 0.27 -12.64 -9.44
C SER A 62 0.76 -11.96 -8.17
N ASP A 63 0.73 -10.64 -8.14
CA ASP A 63 1.12 -9.85 -6.99
C ASP A 63 0.14 -10.05 -5.83
N MET A 64 -1.17 -10.10 -6.09
CA MET A 64 -2.16 -10.40 -5.06
C MET A 64 -1.92 -11.77 -4.40
N VAL A 65 -1.58 -12.80 -5.19
CA VAL A 65 -1.21 -14.13 -4.64
C VAL A 65 0.05 -14.01 -3.76
N MET A 66 1.09 -13.33 -4.24
CA MET A 66 2.30 -13.10 -3.47
C MET A 66 2.03 -12.36 -2.15
N ILE A 67 1.23 -11.29 -2.17
CA ILE A 67 0.90 -10.52 -0.97
C ILE A 67 0.18 -11.40 0.06
N LYS A 68 -0.76 -12.24 -0.38
CA LYS A 68 -1.45 -13.22 0.50
C LYS A 68 -0.44 -14.19 1.13
N MET A 69 0.45 -14.76 0.33
CA MET A 69 1.49 -15.66 0.83
C MET A 69 2.43 -14.96 1.83
N LEU A 70 2.74 -13.68 1.62
CA LEU A 70 3.52 -12.90 2.59
C LEU A 70 2.76 -12.68 3.89
N TYR A 71 1.45 -12.46 3.83
CA TYR A 71 0.63 -12.27 5.04
C TYR A 71 0.46 -13.54 5.88
N GLU A 72 0.51 -14.72 5.24
CA GLU A 72 0.52 -16.02 5.91
C GLU A 72 1.82 -16.29 6.69
N LYS A 73 2.93 -15.65 6.31
CA LYS A 73 4.23 -15.81 6.98
C LYS A 73 4.28 -15.11 8.32
N GLU A 74 4.98 -15.71 9.27
CA GLU A 74 5.28 -15.09 10.55
C GLU A 74 6.18 -13.87 10.39
N ILE A 75 6.10 -12.92 11.33
CA ILE A 75 6.86 -11.66 11.26
C ILE A 75 8.39 -11.88 11.20
N HIS A 76 8.90 -12.92 11.85
CA HIS A 76 10.31 -13.26 11.83
C HIS A 76 10.76 -13.79 10.46
N GLU A 77 9.89 -14.55 9.76
CA GLU A 77 10.16 -15.02 8.40
C GLU A 77 10.19 -13.85 7.40
N LEU A 78 9.26 -12.90 7.53
CA LEU A 78 9.25 -11.67 6.73
C LEU A 78 10.50 -10.82 6.98
N SER A 79 10.98 -10.78 8.23
CA SER A 79 12.21 -10.06 8.58
C SER A 79 13.44 -10.71 7.97
N ALA A 80 13.53 -12.05 7.99
CA ALA A 80 14.60 -12.78 7.33
C ALA A 80 14.62 -12.52 5.81
N LEU A 81 13.47 -12.65 5.15
CA LEU A 81 13.33 -12.41 3.71
C LEU A 81 13.70 -10.96 3.33
N PHE A 82 13.31 -9.98 4.16
CA PHE A 82 13.68 -8.59 3.94
C PHE A 82 15.20 -8.38 3.97
N VAL A 83 15.88 -8.97 4.97
CA VAL A 83 17.34 -8.90 5.09
C VAL A 83 18.03 -9.57 3.91
N GLU A 84 17.54 -10.71 3.45
CA GLU A 84 18.08 -11.39 2.26
C GLU A 84 18.01 -10.50 1.01
N LEU A 85 16.88 -9.83 0.80
CA LEU A 85 16.71 -8.91 -0.34
C LEU A 85 17.59 -7.66 -0.22
N MET A 86 17.78 -7.13 1.00
CA MET A 86 18.74 -6.05 1.24
C MET A 86 20.17 -6.48 0.89
N GLN A 87 20.61 -7.63 1.39
CA GLN A 87 21.95 -8.16 1.11
C GLN A 87 22.16 -8.45 -0.39
N LYS A 88 21.12 -8.94 -1.08
CA LYS A 88 21.15 -9.12 -2.53
C LYS A 88 21.35 -7.77 -3.24
N ARG A 89 20.56 -6.75 -2.87
CA ARG A 89 20.69 -5.40 -3.42
C ARG A 89 22.08 -4.81 -3.19
N ASP A 90 22.63 -4.97 -1.99
CA ASP A 90 23.94 -4.42 -1.65
C ASP A 90 25.07 -5.13 -2.42
N ARG A 91 24.91 -6.43 -2.71
CA ARG A 91 25.86 -7.24 -3.50
C ARG A 91 25.79 -6.94 -5.00
N GLU A 92 24.59 -6.78 -5.53
CA GLU A 92 24.32 -6.62 -6.97
C GLU A 92 24.22 -5.13 -7.38
N GLY A 93 24.25 -4.20 -6.41
CA GLY A 93 24.03 -2.76 -6.60
C GLY A 93 22.57 -2.36 -6.84
N SER A 94 21.75 -3.26 -7.38
CA SER A 94 20.32 -3.05 -7.60
C SER A 94 19.57 -4.39 -7.64
N LEU A 95 18.26 -4.35 -7.38
CA LEU A 95 17.40 -5.52 -7.57
C LEU A 95 16.78 -5.50 -8.97
N ASP A 96 16.64 -6.69 -9.57
CA ASP A 96 15.79 -6.86 -10.74
C ASP A 96 14.33 -6.48 -10.43
N SER A 97 13.51 -6.23 -11.46
CA SER A 97 12.14 -5.74 -11.28
C SER A 97 11.27 -6.63 -10.40
N LYS A 98 11.44 -7.96 -10.47
CA LYS A 98 10.68 -8.90 -9.65
C LYS A 98 11.14 -8.87 -8.20
N SER A 99 12.46 -8.89 -7.98
CA SER A 99 13.04 -8.81 -6.63
C SER A 99 12.72 -7.47 -5.97
N GLN A 100 12.71 -6.37 -6.73
CA GLN A 100 12.33 -5.06 -6.22
C GLN A 100 10.85 -5.02 -5.83
N ASN A 101 9.98 -5.64 -6.63
CA ASN A 101 8.56 -5.72 -6.30
C ASN A 101 8.34 -6.53 -5.02
N LEU A 102 8.97 -7.71 -4.91
CA LEU A 102 8.94 -8.54 -3.71
C LEU A 102 9.45 -7.75 -2.49
N TYR A 103 10.57 -7.04 -2.62
CA TYR A 103 11.12 -6.21 -1.55
C TYR A 103 10.10 -5.18 -1.04
N ASN A 104 9.44 -4.47 -1.96
CA ASN A 104 8.44 -3.46 -1.61
C ASN A 104 7.25 -4.07 -0.86
N TRP A 105 6.78 -5.25 -1.29
CA TRP A 105 5.67 -5.93 -0.62
C TRP A 105 6.08 -6.52 0.73
N VAL A 106 7.26 -7.12 0.83
CA VAL A 106 7.78 -7.63 2.11
C VAL A 106 7.91 -6.50 3.12
N GLU A 107 8.44 -5.34 2.72
CA GLU A 107 8.52 -4.15 3.57
C GLU A 107 7.14 -3.72 4.07
N LYS A 108 6.17 -3.58 3.16
CA LYS A 108 4.82 -3.11 3.47
C LYS A 108 4.06 -4.11 4.36
N VAL A 109 4.07 -5.39 4.00
CA VAL A 109 3.41 -6.47 4.77
C VAL A 109 4.04 -6.60 6.15
N ARG A 110 5.38 -6.60 6.25
CA ARG A 110 6.09 -6.68 7.53
C ARG A 110 5.68 -5.53 8.45
N LYS A 111 5.65 -4.29 7.96
CA LYS A 111 5.22 -3.13 8.75
C LYS A 111 3.79 -3.30 9.26
N ARG A 112 2.87 -3.71 8.39
CA ARG A 112 1.46 -3.92 8.77
C ARG A 112 1.29 -5.04 9.80
N LYS A 113 1.98 -6.16 9.65
CA LYS A 113 1.97 -7.25 10.66
C LYS A 113 2.58 -6.81 11.98
N ALA A 114 3.61 -5.98 11.97
CA ALA A 114 4.20 -5.42 13.20
C ALA A 114 3.24 -4.50 13.97
N GLU A 115 2.25 -3.93 13.27
CA GLU A 115 1.21 -3.07 13.83
C GLU A 115 -0.11 -3.84 14.06
N ASP A 116 -0.08 -5.18 14.03
CA ASP A 116 -1.24 -6.07 14.19
C ASP A 116 -2.41 -5.77 13.23
N ARG A 117 -2.10 -5.26 12.01
CA ARG A 117 -3.12 -4.96 11.00
C ARG A 117 -3.48 -6.19 10.19
N GLU A 118 -4.78 -6.43 10.06
CA GLU A 118 -5.33 -7.49 9.21
C GLU A 118 -5.06 -7.27 7.71
N PHE A 119 -5.21 -8.37 6.96
CA PHE A 119 -5.06 -8.39 5.50
C PHE A 119 -6.12 -7.55 4.79
#